data_AF-A0A088QEM1-F1
#
_entry.id   AF-A0A088QEM1-F1
#
_cell.length_a   1.000
_cell.length_b   1.000
_cell.length_c   1.000
_cell.angle_alpha   90.00
_cell.angle_beta   90.00
_cell.angle_gamma   90.00
#
_symmetry.space_group_name_H-M   'P 1'
#
loop_
_entity.id
_entity.type
_entity.pdbx_description
1 polymer ?
#
loop_
_entity_poly.entity_id
_entity_poly.type
_entity_poly.pdbx_seq_one_letter_code
_entity_poly.pdbx_strand_id
1 'polypeptide(L)'
;MLTSFTWAEVPGVFLAYLLIIAIPTALAWVGTAWLAKKSGERIAYGHTVFVFVAAFLICFCTLAWMPEGEYNYSPWQVFCSGFAMVILTASAMMRVPAPTLNLLPTWWAAVAGYTLCWSIIAGTDDITGLWGVGLIFLLLGLIAGVGAVVWLTLAIRRLLLDSAA
;
A
#
# COMPACT_ATOMS: atom_id res chain seq x y z
N MET A 1 -21.53 -11.03 9.05
CA MET A 1 -21.72 -12.18 8.14
C MET A 1 -21.51 -11.67 6.71
N LEU A 2 -20.78 -12.36 5.82
CA LEU A 2 -20.45 -11.92 4.43
C LEU A 2 -21.67 -11.99 3.49
N THR A 3 -22.75 -11.25 3.76
CA THR A 3 -24.03 -11.47 3.04
C THR A 3 -24.17 -10.75 1.70
N SER A 4 -23.22 -9.92 1.27
CA SER A 4 -23.23 -9.25 -0.05
C SER A 4 -22.02 -9.53 -0.93
N PHE A 5 -21.05 -10.34 -0.48
CA PHE A 5 -19.82 -10.57 -1.25
C PHE A 5 -20.10 -11.47 -2.47
N THR A 6 -20.33 -10.85 -3.64
CA THR A 6 -20.53 -11.57 -4.90
C THR A 6 -19.18 -11.79 -5.60
N TRP A 7 -18.65 -13.02 -5.53
CA TRP A 7 -17.42 -13.42 -6.23
C TRP A 7 -17.45 -13.15 -7.75
N ALA A 8 -18.64 -12.97 -8.32
CA ALA A 8 -18.84 -12.66 -9.74
C ALA A 8 -18.34 -11.25 -10.13
N GLU A 9 -18.30 -10.30 -9.20
CA GLU A 9 -17.91 -8.91 -9.48
C GLU A 9 -16.41 -8.67 -9.31
N VAL A 10 -15.73 -9.54 -8.55
CA VAL A 10 -14.29 -9.46 -8.25
C VAL A 10 -13.42 -9.32 -9.50
N PRO A 11 -13.64 -10.05 -10.62
CA PRO A 11 -12.84 -9.86 -11.84
C PRO A 11 -12.96 -8.46 -12.43
N GLY A 12 -14.16 -7.87 -12.40
CA GLY A 12 -14.41 -6.51 -12.89
C GLY A 12 -13.74 -5.45 -12.03
N VAL A 13 -13.87 -5.59 -10.71
CA VAL A 13 -13.19 -4.74 -9.72
C VAL A 13 -11.66 -4.84 -9.89
N PHE A 14 -11.13 -6.05 -10.04
CA PHE A 14 -9.70 -6.26 -10.24
C PHE A 14 -9.20 -5.60 -11.54
N LEU A 15 -9.94 -5.73 -12.64
CA LEU A 15 -9.61 -5.07 -13.90
C LEU A 15 -9.58 -3.54 -13.74
N ALA A 16 -10.61 -2.96 -13.14
CA ALA A 16 -10.68 -1.52 -12.91
C ALA A 16 -9.55 -1.03 -11.99
N TYR A 17 -9.26 -1.77 -10.92
CA TYR A 17 -8.11 -1.51 -10.05
C TYR A 17 -6.80 -1.47 -10.85
N LEU A 18 -6.53 -2.52 -11.65
CA LEU A 18 -5.33 -2.60 -12.47
C LEU A 18 -5.20 -1.42 -13.44
N LEU A 19 -6.30 -1.00 -14.08
CA LEU A 19 -6.31 0.15 -14.98
C LEU A 19 -5.96 1.45 -14.24
N ILE A 20 -6.50 1.65 -13.03
CA ILE A 20 -6.27 2.85 -12.22
C ILE A 20 -4.81 2.90 -11.72
N ILE A 21 -4.25 1.77 -11.28
CA ILE A 21 -2.89 1.73 -10.72
C ILE A 21 -1.79 1.54 -11.77
N ALA A 22 -2.13 1.30 -13.04
CA ALA A 22 -1.18 0.97 -14.10
C ALA A 22 -0.07 2.02 -14.25
N ILE A 23 -0.44 3.30 -14.37
CA ILE A 23 0.53 4.39 -14.55
C ILE A 23 1.44 4.55 -13.33
N PRO A 24 0.92 4.70 -12.09
CA PRO A 24 1.76 4.75 -10.90
C PRO A 24 2.68 3.53 -10.74
N THR A 25 2.19 2.33 -11.06
CA THR A 25 2.97 1.10 -11.01
C THR A 25 4.11 1.13 -12.01
N ALA A 26 3.83 1.50 -13.26
CA ALA A 26 4.85 1.64 -14.29
C ALA A 26 5.93 2.65 -13.87
N LEU A 27 5.54 3.82 -13.35
CA LEU A 27 6.48 4.84 -12.87
C LEU A 27 7.36 4.33 -11.73
N ALA A 28 6.78 3.65 -10.74
CA ALA A 28 7.53 3.08 -9.62
C ALA A 28 8.55 2.04 -10.09
N TRP A 29 8.15 1.12 -10.97
CA TRP A 29 9.05 0.06 -11.46
C TRP A 29 10.10 0.55 -12.45
N VAL A 30 9.78 1.50 -13.34
CA VAL A 30 10.75 2.12 -14.24
C VAL A 30 11.81 2.88 -13.44
N GLY A 31 11.39 3.66 -12.43
CA GLY A 31 12.32 4.36 -11.53
C GLY A 31 13.22 3.39 -10.77
N THR A 32 12.65 2.28 -10.28
CA THR A 32 13.41 1.23 -9.57
C THR A 32 14.43 0.55 -10.50
N ALA A 33 14.03 0.20 -11.73
CA ALA A 33 14.91 -0.43 -12.70
C ALA A 33 16.06 0.50 -13.13
N TRP A 34 15.77 1.79 -13.31
CA TRP A 34 16.78 2.80 -13.60
C TRP A 34 17.80 2.93 -12.46
N LEU A 35 17.33 2.98 -11.19
CA LEU A 35 18.21 3.01 -10.02
C LEU A 35 19.07 1.74 -9.92
N ALA A 36 18.49 0.56 -10.12
CA ALA A 36 19.20 -0.72 -10.08
C ALA A 36 20.32 -0.76 -11.14
N LYS A 37 20.03 -0.30 -12.36
CA LYS A 37 21.04 -0.21 -13.43
C LYS A 37 22.18 0.74 -13.06
N LYS A 38 21.88 1.85 -12.39
CA LYS A 38 22.88 2.86 -12.01
C LYS A 38 23.75 2.41 -10.84
N SER A 39 23.19 1.71 -9.86
CA SER A 39 23.93 1.25 -8.67
C SER A 39 24.65 -0.09 -8.88
N GLY A 40 24.26 -0.88 -9.88
CA GLY A 40 24.78 -2.23 -10.08
C GLY A 40 24.28 -3.25 -9.04
N GLU A 41 23.28 -2.86 -8.24
CA GLU A 41 22.73 -3.67 -7.16
C GLU A 41 21.39 -4.31 -7.56
N ARG A 42 20.99 -5.35 -6.81
CA ARG A 42 19.75 -6.08 -7.06
C ARG A 42 18.61 -5.57 -6.18
N ILE A 43 17.42 -5.54 -6.76
CA ILE A 43 16.18 -5.22 -6.05
C ILE A 43 15.84 -6.37 -5.09
N ALA A 44 15.44 -6.04 -3.87
CA ALA A 44 14.99 -7.00 -2.86
C ALA A 44 13.54 -7.44 -3.14
N TYR A 45 13.30 -8.18 -4.23
CA TYR A 45 11.94 -8.54 -4.68
C TYR A 45 11.12 -9.26 -3.61
N GLY A 46 11.72 -10.20 -2.87
CA GLY A 46 11.02 -10.90 -1.77
C GLY A 46 10.55 -9.95 -0.66
N HIS A 47 11.31 -8.88 -0.40
CA HIS A 47 10.90 -7.83 0.56
C HIS A 47 9.72 -7.03 0.02
N THR A 48 9.74 -6.67 -1.27
CA THR A 48 8.63 -5.99 -1.96
C THR A 48 7.35 -6.80 -1.89
N VAL A 49 7.41 -8.10 -2.19
CA VAL A 49 6.24 -9.00 -2.11
C VAL A 49 5.73 -9.12 -0.68
N PHE A 50 6.63 -9.27 0.31
CA PHE A 50 6.25 -9.31 1.71
C PHE A 50 5.48 -8.05 2.14
N VAL A 51 5.99 -6.86 1.79
CA VAL A 51 5.34 -5.59 2.15
C VAL A 51 3.99 -5.44 1.47
N PHE A 52 3.86 -5.86 0.21
CA PHE A 52 2.58 -5.89 -0.48
C PHE A 52 1.55 -6.76 0.26
N VAL A 53 1.92 -8.01 0.58
CA VAL A 53 1.03 -8.95 1.27
C VAL A 53 0.68 -8.46 2.67
N ALA A 54 1.66 -7.93 3.41
CA ALA A 54 1.42 -7.39 4.75
C ALA A 54 0.46 -6.20 4.72
N ALA A 55 0.61 -5.28 3.76
CA ALA A 55 -0.29 -4.14 3.61
C ALA A 55 -1.72 -4.57 3.22
N PHE A 56 -1.84 -5.57 2.34
CA PHE A 56 -3.12 -6.20 2.01
C PHE A 56 -3.78 -6.78 3.28
N LEU A 57 -3.03 -7.55 4.07
CA LEU A 57 -3.54 -8.16 5.30
C LEU A 57 -3.92 -7.13 6.36
N ILE A 58 -3.18 -6.01 6.48
CA ILE A 58 -3.56 -4.91 7.36
C ILE A 58 -4.95 -4.40 6.97
N CYS A 59 -5.15 -4.05 5.70
CA CYS A 59 -6.45 -3.56 5.24
C CYS A 59 -7.56 -4.60 5.46
N PHE A 60 -7.28 -5.87 5.20
CA PHE A 60 -8.26 -6.95 5.38
C PHE A 60 -8.67 -7.07 6.86
N CYS A 61 -7.69 -7.11 7.75
CA CYS A 61 -7.94 -7.27 9.19
C CYS A 61 -8.65 -6.07 9.81
N THR A 62 -8.46 -4.86 9.27
CA THR A 62 -9.01 -3.63 9.86
C THR A 62 -10.31 -3.17 9.21
N LEU A 63 -10.47 -3.39 7.90
CA LEU A 63 -11.56 -2.81 7.11
C LEU A 63 -12.52 -3.85 6.49
N ALA A 64 -12.17 -5.15 6.45
CA ALA A 64 -13.08 -6.16 5.86
C ALA A 64 -14.28 -6.52 6.76
N TRP A 65 -14.35 -5.99 7.97
CA TRP A 65 -15.34 -6.37 8.97
C TRP A 65 -16.11 -5.12 9.41
N MET A 66 -17.29 -4.89 8.83
CA MET A 66 -18.27 -3.94 9.35
C MET A 66 -19.32 -4.67 10.19
N PRO A 67 -19.70 -4.13 11.37
CA PRO A 67 -20.87 -4.60 12.10
C PRO A 67 -22.13 -4.52 11.22
N GLU A 68 -23.05 -5.48 11.39
CA GLU A 68 -24.31 -5.49 10.62
C GLU A 68 -25.11 -4.20 10.87
N GLY A 69 -25.47 -3.50 9.79
CA GLY A 69 -26.22 -2.25 9.83
C GLY A 69 -25.37 -0.97 9.81
N GLU A 70 -24.03 -1.07 9.86
CA GLU A 70 -23.13 0.06 9.65
C GLU A 70 -22.64 0.11 8.20
N TYR A 71 -22.73 1.29 7.59
CA TYR A 71 -22.26 1.54 6.21
C TYR A 71 -20.93 2.31 6.16
N ASN A 72 -20.36 2.65 7.32
CA ASN A 72 -19.17 3.49 7.43
C ASN A 72 -18.12 2.83 8.33
N TYR A 73 -16.85 2.98 7.96
CA TYR A 73 -15.75 2.63 8.84
C TYR A 73 -15.76 3.50 10.10
N SER A 74 -15.58 2.90 11.27
CA SER A 74 -15.37 3.68 12.49
C SER A 74 -14.04 4.47 12.39
N PRO A 75 -13.95 5.67 12.98
CA PRO A 75 -12.69 6.42 13.02
C PRO A 75 -11.53 5.62 13.62
N TRP A 76 -11.82 4.71 14.56
CA TRP A 76 -10.83 3.86 15.20
C TRP A 76 -10.27 2.78 14.27
N GLN A 77 -11.11 2.15 13.44
CA GLN A 77 -10.64 1.20 12.42
C GLN A 77 -9.70 1.88 11.43
N VAL A 78 -10.07 3.06 10.94
CA VAL A 78 -9.24 3.84 10.01
C VAL A 78 -7.92 4.24 10.67
N PHE A 79 -7.97 4.73 11.92
CA PHE A 79 -6.78 5.10 12.68
C PHE A 79 -5.83 3.91 12.90
N CYS A 80 -6.34 2.78 13.39
CA CYS A 80 -5.54 1.57 13.61
C CYS A 80 -4.92 1.05 12.31
N SER A 81 -5.67 1.10 11.21
CA SER A 81 -5.17 0.70 9.90
C SER A 81 -4.03 1.60 9.41
N GLY A 82 -4.21 2.91 9.52
CA GLY A 82 -3.16 3.89 9.19
C GLY A 82 -1.92 3.71 10.06
N PHE A 83 -2.10 3.51 11.37
CA PHE A 83 -1.00 3.30 12.30
C PHE A 83 -0.22 2.01 12.00
N ALA A 84 -0.91 0.91 11.68
CA ALA A 84 -0.28 -0.33 11.25
C ALA A 84 0.52 -0.16 9.95
N MET A 85 0.00 0.62 8.99
CA MET A 85 0.71 0.96 7.75
C MET A 85 1.98 1.78 8.01
N VAL A 86 1.94 2.73 8.95
CA VAL A 86 3.12 3.50 9.38
C VAL A 86 4.18 2.55 9.96
N ILE A 87 3.79 1.66 10.88
CA ILE A 87 4.71 0.68 11.49
C ILE A 87 5.32 -0.25 10.44
N LEU A 88 4.49 -0.81 9.56
CA LEU A 88 4.94 -1.72 8.50
C LEU A 88 5.99 -1.04 7.62
N THR A 89 5.67 0.16 7.12
CA THR A 89 6.50 0.87 6.15
C THR A 89 7.79 1.38 6.78
N ALA A 90 7.75 1.92 7.99
CA ALA A 90 8.95 2.30 8.73
C ALA A 90 9.83 1.07 9.04
N SER A 91 9.23 -0.02 9.52
CA SER A 91 9.98 -1.26 9.84
C SER A 91 10.62 -1.88 8.60
N ALA A 92 9.90 -1.90 7.48
CA ALA A 92 10.39 -2.39 6.20
C ALA A 92 11.60 -1.57 5.74
N MET A 93 11.47 -0.24 5.74
CA MET A 93 12.54 0.68 5.32
C MET A 93 13.78 0.66 6.23
N MET A 94 13.61 0.40 7.53
CA MET A 94 14.73 0.21 8.44
C MET A 94 15.52 -1.07 8.16
N ARG A 95 14.83 -2.13 7.75
CA ARG A 95 15.42 -3.48 7.56
C ARG A 95 15.91 -3.75 6.14
N VAL A 96 15.43 -2.99 5.15
CA VAL A 96 15.77 -3.28 3.76
C VAL A 96 17.26 -3.00 3.47
N PRO A 97 17.98 -3.93 2.83
CA PRO A 97 19.30 -3.67 2.28
C PRO A 97 19.24 -2.59 1.20
N ALA A 98 20.28 -1.76 1.07
CA ALA A 98 20.33 -0.68 0.06
C ALA A 98 19.03 0.15 0.01
N PRO A 99 18.72 0.91 1.07
CA PRO A 99 17.42 1.57 1.24
C PRO A 99 17.08 2.57 0.14
N THR A 100 18.07 3.21 -0.47
CA THR A 100 17.88 4.14 -1.59
C THR A 100 17.39 3.43 -2.85
N LEU A 101 17.87 2.21 -3.13
CA LEU A 101 17.42 1.40 -4.26
C LEU A 101 16.01 0.84 -4.02
N ASN A 102 15.76 0.35 -2.81
CA ASN A 102 14.52 -0.35 -2.47
C ASN A 102 13.42 0.60 -1.96
N LEU A 103 13.64 1.91 -1.96
CA LEU A 103 12.67 2.93 -1.56
C LEU A 103 11.38 2.84 -2.38
N LEU A 104 11.50 3.04 -3.71
CA LEU A 104 10.36 3.05 -4.62
C LEU A 104 9.55 1.75 -4.60
N PRO A 105 10.15 0.55 -4.69
CA PRO A 105 9.37 -0.68 -4.72
C PRO A 105 8.74 -0.97 -3.35
N THR A 106 9.42 -0.68 -2.24
CA THR A 106 8.87 -0.89 -0.88
C THR A 106 7.69 0.04 -0.60
N TRP A 107 7.86 1.32 -0.93
CA TRP A 107 6.80 2.32 -0.84
C TRP A 107 5.59 1.93 -1.69
N TRP A 108 5.82 1.65 -2.97
CA TRP A 108 4.75 1.32 -3.89
C TRP A 108 4.04 0.02 -3.53
N ALA A 109 4.77 -1.01 -3.07
CA ALA A 109 4.19 -2.26 -2.63
C ALA A 109 3.21 -2.07 -1.48
N ALA A 110 3.55 -1.24 -0.49
CA ALA A 110 2.65 -0.96 0.62
C ALA A 110 1.35 -0.29 0.14
N VAL A 111 1.47 0.72 -0.74
CA VAL A 111 0.31 1.41 -1.31
C VAL A 111 -0.55 0.45 -2.14
N ALA A 112 0.06 -0.30 -3.05
CA ALA A 112 -0.63 -1.20 -3.95
C ALA A 112 -1.34 -2.33 -3.17
N GLY A 113 -0.66 -2.96 -2.22
CA GLY A 113 -1.24 -4.05 -1.44
C GLY A 113 -2.46 -3.62 -0.63
N TYR A 114 -2.34 -2.47 0.06
CA TYR A 114 -3.44 -1.91 0.84
C TYR A 114 -4.64 -1.54 -0.05
N THR A 115 -4.37 -0.82 -1.14
CA THR A 115 -5.45 -0.37 -2.05
C THR A 115 -6.13 -1.51 -2.77
N LEU A 116 -5.43 -2.60 -3.10
CA LEU A 116 -6.06 -3.79 -3.69
C LEU A 116 -7.11 -4.38 -2.75
N CYS A 117 -6.77 -4.57 -1.47
CA CYS A 117 -7.72 -5.10 -0.49
C CYS A 117 -8.92 -4.17 -0.33
N TRP A 118 -8.67 -2.87 -0.18
CA TRP A 118 -9.73 -1.88 -0.09
C TRP A 118 -10.62 -1.88 -1.33
N SER A 119 -10.06 -1.99 -2.54
CA SER A 119 -10.81 -2.06 -3.79
C SER A 119 -11.70 -3.29 -3.86
N ILE A 120 -11.23 -4.45 -3.40
CA ILE A 120 -12.05 -5.66 -3.36
C ILE A 120 -13.25 -5.44 -2.44
N ILE A 121 -13.03 -4.92 -1.23
CA ILE A 121 -14.11 -4.66 -0.25
C ILE A 121 -15.10 -3.62 -0.79
N ALA A 122 -14.58 -2.43 -1.16
CA ALA A 122 -15.42 -1.33 -1.60
C ALA A 122 -16.10 -1.60 -2.94
N GLY A 123 -15.40 -2.23 -3.88
CA GLY A 123 -15.89 -2.46 -5.24
C GLY A 123 -17.01 -3.51 -5.31
N THR A 124 -16.99 -4.53 -4.45
CA THR A 124 -18.05 -5.56 -4.41
C THR A 124 -19.28 -5.12 -3.62
N ASP A 125 -19.15 -4.12 -2.74
CA ASP A 125 -20.26 -3.61 -1.92
C ASP A 125 -20.81 -2.26 -2.41
N ASP A 126 -20.25 -1.69 -3.48
CA ASP A 126 -20.63 -0.36 -3.97
C ASP A 126 -21.82 -0.37 -4.93
N ILE A 127 -22.96 0.09 -4.42
CA ILE A 127 -24.18 0.32 -5.20
C ILE A 127 -24.24 1.69 -5.89
N THR A 128 -23.28 2.58 -5.62
CA THR A 128 -23.27 3.96 -6.12
C THR A 128 -22.42 4.16 -7.38
N GLY A 129 -21.50 3.23 -7.66
CA GLY A 129 -20.52 3.33 -8.74
C GLY A 129 -19.38 4.33 -8.46
N LEU A 130 -19.27 4.85 -7.23
CA LEU A 130 -18.27 5.83 -6.83
C LEU A 130 -17.00 5.22 -6.23
N TRP A 131 -16.93 3.89 -6.04
CA TRP A 131 -15.78 3.22 -5.43
C TRP A 131 -14.46 3.52 -6.17
N GLY A 132 -14.49 3.66 -7.50
CA GLY A 132 -13.32 4.00 -8.30
C GLY A 132 -12.78 5.41 -8.00
N VAL A 133 -13.68 6.37 -7.73
CA VAL A 133 -13.29 7.72 -7.27
C VAL A 133 -12.67 7.65 -5.87
N GLY A 134 -13.28 6.86 -4.98
CA GLY A 134 -12.72 6.57 -3.65
C GLY A 134 -11.32 5.96 -3.72
N LEU A 135 -11.09 5.02 -4.65
CA LEU A 135 -9.78 4.43 -4.89
C LEU A 135 -8.74 5.49 -5.30
N ILE A 136 -9.10 6.42 -6.18
CA ILE A 136 -8.19 7.50 -6.62
C ILE A 136 -7.79 8.38 -5.42
N PHE A 137 -8.74 8.81 -4.59
CA PHE A 137 -8.43 9.59 -3.40
C PHE A 137 -7.61 8.82 -2.38
N LEU A 138 -7.92 7.54 -2.17
CA LEU A 138 -7.16 6.66 -1.30
C LEU A 138 -5.71 6.50 -1.80
N LEU A 139 -5.52 6.30 -3.10
CA LEU A 139 -4.19 6.23 -3.72
C LEU A 139 -3.41 7.51 -3.48
N LEU A 140 -3.99 8.67 -3.76
CA LEU A 140 -3.32 9.96 -3.54
C LEU A 140 -2.92 10.15 -2.07
N GLY A 141 -3.82 9.84 -1.14
CA GLY A 141 -3.57 9.91 0.30
C GLY A 141 -2.46 8.96 0.75
N LEU A 142 -2.47 7.70 0.28
CA LEU A 142 -1.46 6.70 0.64
C LEU A 142 -0.10 6.98 -0.02
N ILE A 143 -0.08 7.43 -1.28
CA ILE A 143 1.14 7.87 -1.97
C ILE A 143 1.81 8.97 -1.13
N ALA A 144 1.07 10.02 -0.76
CA ALA A 144 1.61 11.13 0.03
C ALA A 144 2.00 10.68 1.45
N GLY A 145 1.09 10.04 2.17
CA GLY A 145 1.27 9.66 3.57
C GLY A 145 2.36 8.61 3.76
N VAL A 146 2.29 7.49 3.03
CA VAL A 146 3.32 6.44 3.12
C VAL A 146 4.65 6.95 2.55
N GLY A 147 4.62 7.78 1.52
CA GLY A 147 5.82 8.42 0.97
C GLY A 147 6.54 9.28 2.02
N ALA A 148 5.78 10.05 2.80
CA ALA A 148 6.33 10.84 3.90
C ALA A 148 6.96 9.96 4.99
N VAL A 149 6.32 8.84 5.37
CA VAL A 149 6.87 7.88 6.35
C VAL A 149 8.17 7.27 5.85
N VAL A 150 8.21 6.85 4.58
CA VAL A 150 9.42 6.29 3.96
C VAL A 150 10.56 7.31 3.98
N TRP A 151 10.30 8.55 3.57
CA TRP A 151 11.31 9.61 3.57
C TRP A 151 11.82 9.94 4.98
N LEU A 152 10.91 10.10 5.95
CA LEU A 152 11.28 10.36 7.35
C LEU A 152 12.11 9.21 7.93
N THR A 153 11.72 7.96 7.66
CA THR A 153 12.45 6.78 8.11
C THR A 153 13.87 6.75 7.55
N LEU A 154 14.05 7.14 6.29
CA LEU A 154 15.38 7.24 5.68
C LEU A 154 16.23 8.34 6.30
N ALA A 155 15.64 9.50 6.59
CA ALA A 155 16.33 10.57 7.29
C ALA A 155 16.80 10.12 8.68
N ILE A 156 15.92 9.49 9.46
CA ILE A 156 16.26 8.93 10.77
C ILE A 156 17.35 7.87 10.66
N ARG A 157 17.23 6.94 9.71
CA ARG A 157 18.23 5.89 9.51
C ARG A 157 19.62 6.46 9.19
N ARG A 158 19.70 7.51 8.36
CA ARG A 158 20.96 8.19 8.06
C ARG A 158 21.55 8.83 9.31
N LEU A 159 20.75 9.60 10.06
CA LEU A 159 21.19 10.23 11.31
C LEU A 159 21.74 9.21 12.31
N LEU A 160 21.08 8.05 12.46
CA LEU A 160 21.51 6.98 13.35
C LEU A 160 22.83 6.33 12.91
N LEU A 161 23.05 6.17 11.61
CA LEU A 161 24.30 5.61 11.06
C LEU A 161 25.45 6.61 11.16
N ASP A 162 25.19 7.89 10.88
CA ASP A 162 26.18 8.97 10.98
C ASP A 162 26.60 9.21 12.44
N SER A 163 25.70 8.98 13.41
CA SER A 163 26.01 9.08 14.85
C SER A 163 26.83 7.90 15.39
N ALA A 164 26.96 6.82 14.62
CA ALA A 164 27.67 5.59 15.01
C ALA A 164 29.07 5.47 14.35
N ALA A 165 29.41 6.40 13.47
CA ALA A 165 30.70 6.50 12.76
C ALA A 165 31.65 7.48 13.48
#